data_AF-A0A1X7H609-F1
#
_entry.id   AF-A0A1X7H609-F1
#
_cell.length_a   1.000
_cell.length_b   1.000
_cell.length_c   1.000
_cell.angle_alpha   90.00
_cell.angle_beta   90.00
_cell.angle_gamma   90.00
#
_symmetry.space_group_name_H-M   'P 1'
#
loop_
_entity.id
_entity.type
_entity.pdbx_description
1 polymer ?
#
loop_
_entity_poly.entity_id
_entity_poly.type
_entity_poly.pdbx_seq_one_letter_code
_entity_poly.pdbx_strand_id
1 'polypeptide(L)'
;MTQPDFIICAPLFAVTHSNGVLALVELGRAIEKLGRSVYYCVNSQRGDQEIIIDLDFDTFVAMNDADRSVIEAVKQTRDRFGLKLLKDFSQKRIDECYVVYPEVMCLNLLNAKQVVHYFLNKDGNLRSGKRVNVGPRDFILAHSKTMHPNPHQVAFFSRQNPLFHDRNTHPAKDRKLDITYLGKGENYGLTGSMPNTLTITRTWPRTKEELAMLLRNCRLFFSGDACSNINVEALSCGAVPVFLHNGPWTDAEIDGTEFGTLPRVHSGTTMGDNFFDEFELERKAFLQRMQDLELAWEPNVAEFVAKVDAHFGHAAHGTGQPAAPAFAAAPQVETQAAG
;
A
#
# COMPACT_ATOMS: atom_id res chain seq x y z
N MET A 1 14.03 7.81 29.99
CA MET A 1 13.05 6.73 29.75
C MET A 1 13.45 6.03 28.47
N THR A 2 13.39 4.70 28.42
CA THR A 2 13.57 3.93 27.18
C THR A 2 12.46 4.31 26.19
N GLN A 3 12.83 4.64 24.95
CA GLN A 3 11.87 4.98 23.92
C GLN A 3 11.04 3.73 23.55
N PRO A 4 9.72 3.86 23.29
CA PRO A 4 8.89 2.72 22.89
C PRO A 4 9.40 2.03 21.63
N ASP A 5 9.31 0.70 21.59
CA ASP A 5 9.55 -0.08 20.38
C ASP A 5 8.33 -0.03 19.45
N PHE A 6 8.47 -0.50 18.21
CA PHE A 6 7.37 -0.63 17.27
C PHE A 6 7.00 -2.10 17.05
N ILE A 7 5.70 -2.37 16.96
CA ILE A 7 5.15 -3.61 16.41
C ILE A 7 4.43 -3.24 15.11
N ILE A 8 4.84 -3.81 13.98
CA ILE A 8 4.18 -3.60 12.69
C ILE A 8 3.40 -4.86 12.33
N CYS A 9 2.09 -4.74 12.25
CA CYS A 9 1.23 -5.79 11.71
C CYS A 9 1.35 -5.81 10.19
N ALA A 10 1.75 -6.92 9.58
CA ALA A 10 1.85 -7.04 8.13
C ALA A 10 1.59 -8.47 7.64
N PRO A 11 0.91 -8.67 6.49
CA PRO A 11 0.75 -9.98 5.88
C PRO A 11 2.03 -10.32 5.11
N LEU A 12 3.10 -10.65 5.85
CA LEU A 12 4.46 -10.79 5.32
C LEU A 12 4.58 -11.80 4.17
N PHE A 13 3.71 -12.80 4.12
CA PHE A 13 3.63 -13.76 3.01
C PHE A 13 3.28 -13.11 1.65
N ALA A 14 2.81 -11.86 1.62
CA ALA A 14 2.42 -11.14 0.41
C ALA A 14 3.43 -10.06 -0.04
N VAL A 15 4.62 -9.97 0.59
CA VAL A 15 5.60 -8.89 0.31
C VAL A 15 6.04 -8.82 -1.16
N THR A 16 6.10 -9.96 -1.85
CA THR A 16 6.53 -10.05 -3.26
C THR A 16 5.47 -9.60 -4.25
N HIS A 17 4.22 -9.50 -3.81
CA HIS A 17 3.06 -9.23 -4.67
C HIS A 17 2.26 -7.98 -4.26
N SER A 18 2.66 -7.30 -3.17
CA SER A 18 1.99 -6.11 -2.67
C SER A 18 2.99 -5.04 -2.25
N ASN A 19 2.96 -3.91 -2.95
CA ASN A 19 3.77 -2.74 -2.58
C ASN A 19 3.36 -2.14 -1.24
N GLY A 20 2.10 -2.28 -0.80
CA GLY A 20 1.68 -1.85 0.53
C GLY A 20 2.39 -2.65 1.63
N VAL A 21 2.55 -3.96 1.43
CA VAL A 21 3.30 -4.81 2.37
C VAL A 21 4.79 -4.48 2.32
N LEU A 22 5.35 -4.24 1.14
CA LEU A 22 6.73 -3.78 1.01
C LEU A 22 6.95 -2.43 1.70
N ALA A 23 5.99 -1.50 1.62
CA ALA A 23 6.05 -0.22 2.32
C ALA A 23 6.09 -0.39 3.85
N LEU A 24 5.31 -1.33 4.42
CA LEU A 24 5.38 -1.68 5.84
C LEU A 24 6.74 -2.26 6.24
N VAL A 25 7.33 -3.10 5.37
CA VAL A 25 8.68 -3.65 5.57
C VAL A 25 9.72 -2.52 5.56
N GLU A 26 9.68 -1.65 4.56
CA GLU A 26 10.64 -0.55 4.45
C GLU A 26 10.42 0.55 5.51
N LEU A 27 9.20 0.70 6.04
CA LEU A 27 8.89 1.57 7.16
C LEU A 27 9.63 1.08 8.41
N GLY A 28 9.48 -0.20 8.76
CA GLY A 28 10.18 -0.76 9.91
C GLY A 28 11.70 -0.69 9.77
N ARG A 29 12.24 -0.99 8.59
CA ARG A 29 13.69 -0.85 8.34
C ARG A 29 14.19 0.58 8.49
N ALA A 30 13.43 1.57 8.01
CA ALA A 30 13.78 2.98 8.19
C ALA A 30 13.71 3.39 9.67
N ILE A 31 12.73 2.91 10.43
CA ILE A 31 12.64 3.09 11.88
C ILE A 31 13.84 2.48 12.61
N GLU A 32 14.30 1.28 12.20
CA GLU A 32 15.50 0.65 12.79
C GLU A 32 16.78 1.44 12.51
N LYS A 33 16.91 2.06 11.34
CA LYS A 33 18.03 2.97 11.04
C LYS A 33 18.07 4.20 11.96
N LEU A 34 16.93 4.59 12.52
CA LEU A 34 16.83 5.64 13.53
C LEU A 34 17.16 5.16 14.95
N GLY A 35 17.56 3.90 15.12
CA GLY A 35 17.96 3.31 16.41
C GLY A 35 16.81 2.78 17.26
N ARG A 36 15.61 2.62 16.68
CA ARG A 36 14.43 2.05 17.37
C ARG A 36 14.30 0.56 17.05
N SER A 37 13.79 -0.25 17.98
CA SER A 37 13.50 -1.65 17.66
C SER A 37 12.17 -1.79 16.95
N VAL A 38 12.11 -2.65 15.95
CA VAL A 38 10.88 -3.02 15.26
C VAL A 38 10.68 -4.52 15.30
N TYR A 39 9.45 -4.94 15.59
CA TYR A 39 9.01 -6.33 15.54
C TYR A 39 7.83 -6.45 14.59
N TYR A 40 7.76 -7.55 13.84
CA TYR A 40 6.66 -7.80 12.91
C TYR A 40 5.69 -8.81 13.49
N CYS A 41 4.43 -8.42 13.51
CA CYS A 41 3.31 -9.28 13.83
C CYS A 41 2.65 -9.73 12.52
N VAL A 42 2.64 -11.04 12.24
CA VAL A 42 2.07 -11.52 10.98
C VAL A 42 0.56 -11.53 11.10
N ASN A 43 -0.14 -10.77 10.24
CA ASN A 43 -1.59 -10.81 10.16
C ASN A 43 -2.06 -11.51 8.89
N SER A 44 -3.29 -12.00 8.90
CA SER A 44 -3.95 -12.57 7.73
C SER A 44 -5.44 -12.26 7.76
N GLN A 45 -6.13 -12.63 6.69
CA GLN A 45 -7.59 -12.53 6.56
C GLN A 45 -8.14 -13.87 6.13
N ARG A 46 -9.20 -14.32 6.80
CA ARG A 46 -9.97 -15.52 6.43
C ARG A 46 -11.42 -15.12 6.25
N GLY A 47 -11.83 -14.94 4.99
CA GLY A 47 -13.11 -14.32 4.67
C GLY A 47 -13.18 -12.89 5.23
N ASP A 48 -14.19 -12.63 6.04
CA ASP A 48 -14.37 -11.34 6.70
C ASP A 48 -13.61 -11.20 8.03
N GLN A 49 -12.97 -12.26 8.52
CA GLN A 49 -12.28 -12.23 9.80
C GLN A 49 -10.82 -11.80 9.65
N GLU A 50 -10.42 -10.81 10.45
CA GLU A 50 -9.02 -10.42 10.62
C GLU A 50 -8.39 -11.30 11.70
N ILE A 51 -7.19 -11.80 11.45
CA ILE A 51 -6.49 -12.67 12.40
C ILE A 51 -5.02 -12.27 12.54
N ILE A 52 -4.50 -12.45 13.75
CA ILE A 52 -3.06 -12.47 14.02
C ILE A 52 -2.59 -13.93 13.98
N ILE A 53 -1.48 -14.17 13.31
CA ILE A 53 -0.79 -15.47 13.29
C ILE A 53 0.23 -15.44 14.43
N ASP A 54 -0.25 -15.77 15.64
CA ASP A 54 0.58 -15.97 16.84
C ASP A 54 1.18 -17.37 16.83
N LEU A 55 2.22 -17.55 16.02
CA LEU A 55 2.98 -18.78 15.90
C LEU A 55 4.47 -18.48 16.10
N ASP A 56 5.18 -19.36 16.78
CA ASP A 56 6.62 -19.39 16.68
C ASP A 56 7.01 -20.04 15.35
N PHE A 57 7.27 -19.20 14.35
CA PHE A 57 7.64 -19.66 13.00
C PHE A 57 8.91 -20.52 13.00
N ASP A 58 9.77 -20.45 14.03
CA ASP A 58 10.98 -21.28 14.10
C ASP A 58 10.66 -22.74 14.46
N THR A 59 9.64 -22.96 15.29
CA THR A 59 9.32 -24.29 15.86
C THR A 59 8.01 -24.88 15.34
N PHE A 60 7.14 -24.07 14.72
CA PHE A 60 5.85 -24.52 14.24
C PHE A 60 5.97 -25.54 13.10
N VAL A 61 5.18 -26.62 13.19
CA VAL A 61 5.10 -27.69 12.18
C VAL A 61 3.81 -27.50 11.37
N ALA A 62 3.95 -27.27 10.07
CA ALA A 62 2.81 -27.10 9.16
C ALA A 62 1.92 -28.34 9.11
N MET A 63 0.60 -28.16 9.25
CA MET A 63 -0.38 -29.26 9.22
C MET A 63 -0.82 -29.64 7.80
N ASN A 64 -0.65 -28.74 6.83
CA ASN A 64 -1.02 -28.92 5.43
C ASN A 64 -0.13 -28.06 4.52
N ASP A 65 -0.27 -28.23 3.19
CA ASP A 65 0.54 -27.53 2.19
C ASP A 65 0.29 -26.02 2.14
N ALA A 66 -0.93 -25.57 2.47
CA ALA A 66 -1.26 -24.15 2.51
C ALA A 66 -0.54 -23.46 3.68
N ASP A 67 -0.56 -24.06 4.88
CA ASP A 67 0.18 -23.57 6.05
C ASP A 67 1.69 -23.56 5.77
N ARG A 68 2.19 -24.62 5.12
CA ARG A 68 3.61 -24.71 4.72
C ARG A 68 3.99 -23.55 3.80
N SER A 69 3.18 -23.28 2.78
CA SER A 69 3.43 -22.20 1.82
C SER A 69 3.47 -20.83 2.49
N VAL A 70 2.54 -20.56 3.42
CA VAL A 70 2.51 -19.30 4.17
C VAL A 70 3.74 -19.17 5.07
N ILE A 71 4.10 -20.22 5.81
CA ILE A 71 5.25 -20.21 6.73
C ILE A 71 6.56 -20.03 5.96
N GLU A 72 6.75 -20.74 4.85
CA GLU A 72 7.92 -20.60 4.00
C GLU A 72 8.01 -19.18 3.42
N ALA A 73 6.90 -18.61 2.95
CA ALA A 73 6.88 -17.23 2.46
C ALA A 73 7.24 -16.21 3.55
N VAL A 74 6.73 -16.38 4.78
CA VAL A 74 7.09 -15.54 5.93
C VAL A 74 8.56 -15.67 6.29
N LYS A 75 9.11 -16.91 6.36
CA LYS A 75 10.53 -17.15 6.64
C LYS A 75 11.43 -16.54 5.58
N GLN A 76 11.13 -16.76 4.31
CA GLN A 76 11.86 -16.16 3.19
C GLN A 76 11.85 -14.63 3.27
N THR A 77 10.70 -14.04 3.59
CA THR A 77 10.57 -12.59 3.77
C THR A 77 11.42 -12.10 4.94
N ARG A 78 11.30 -12.76 6.10
CA ARG A 78 12.09 -12.46 7.29
C ARG A 78 13.59 -12.49 6.99
N ASP A 79 14.07 -13.57 6.37
CA ASP A 79 15.49 -13.77 6.10
C ASP A 79 16.00 -12.80 5.04
N ARG A 80 15.20 -12.55 3.98
CA ARG A 80 15.54 -11.60 2.90
C ARG A 80 15.71 -10.18 3.41
N PHE A 81 14.88 -9.74 4.35
CA PHE A 81 14.87 -8.35 4.83
C PHE A 81 15.49 -8.18 6.22
N GLY A 82 15.91 -9.26 6.88
CA GLY A 82 16.47 -9.23 8.24
C GLY A 82 15.45 -8.88 9.32
N LEU A 83 14.19 -9.31 9.17
CA LEU A 83 13.10 -8.88 10.06
C LEU A 83 13.12 -9.61 11.40
N LYS A 84 12.74 -8.92 12.48
CA LYS A 84 12.47 -9.53 13.78
C LYS A 84 10.98 -9.84 13.87
N LEU A 85 10.60 -11.10 14.03
CA LEU A 85 9.21 -11.47 14.29
C LEU A 85 8.89 -11.25 15.78
N LEU A 86 7.68 -10.80 16.08
CA LEU A 86 7.18 -10.71 17.45
C LEU A 86 7.05 -12.13 18.03
N LYS A 87 7.70 -12.38 19.17
CA LYS A 87 7.63 -13.68 19.88
C LYS A 87 6.90 -13.61 21.22
N ASP A 88 6.79 -12.43 21.81
CA ASP A 88 6.11 -12.18 23.07
C ASP A 88 4.84 -11.37 22.80
N PHE A 89 3.70 -12.06 22.78
CA PHE A 89 2.37 -11.48 22.62
C PHE A 89 1.72 -11.10 23.95
N SER A 90 2.49 -11.04 25.05
CA SER A 90 1.94 -10.58 26.32
C SER A 90 1.46 -9.12 26.22
N GLN A 91 0.34 -8.82 26.87
CA GLN A 91 -0.22 -7.47 26.89
C GLN A 91 0.78 -6.45 27.45
N LYS A 92 1.62 -6.85 28.42
CA LYS A 92 2.69 -6.00 28.95
C LYS A 92 3.63 -5.53 27.84
N ARG A 93 4.09 -6.45 27.00
CA ARG A 93 4.99 -6.12 25.88
C ARG A 93 4.31 -5.22 24.86
N ILE A 94 3.07 -5.54 24.51
CA ILE A 94 2.27 -4.77 23.54
C ILE A 94 2.03 -3.34 24.04
N ASP A 95 1.70 -3.17 25.32
CA ASP A 95 1.42 -1.87 25.94
C ASP A 95 2.63 -0.92 25.95
N GLU A 96 3.85 -1.47 25.94
CA GLU A 96 5.10 -0.72 25.89
C GLU A 96 5.49 -0.29 24.47
N CYS A 97 4.75 -0.72 23.44
CA CYS A 97 5.06 -0.46 22.04
C CYS A 97 4.07 0.49 21.37
N TYR A 98 4.49 1.08 20.24
CA TYR A 98 3.59 1.62 19.23
C TYR A 98 3.21 0.52 18.25
N VAL A 99 1.91 0.25 18.11
CA VAL A 99 1.41 -0.82 17.25
C VAL A 99 0.84 -0.24 15.96
N VAL A 100 1.47 -0.57 14.84
CA VAL A 100 1.09 -0.11 13.50
C VAL A 100 0.20 -1.17 12.85
N TYR A 101 -1.04 -0.81 12.50
CA TYR A 101 -1.95 -1.63 11.72
C TYR A 101 -2.14 -1.02 10.32
N PRO A 102 -2.06 -1.82 9.25
CA PRO A 102 -2.45 -1.36 7.92
C PRO A 102 -3.98 -1.26 7.83
N GLU A 103 -4.50 -0.44 6.92
CA GLU A 103 -5.94 -0.18 6.76
C GLU A 103 -6.79 -1.42 6.44
N VAL A 104 -6.17 -2.47 5.92
CA VAL A 104 -6.82 -3.77 5.74
C VAL A 104 -7.21 -4.43 7.07
N MET A 105 -6.62 -3.99 8.19
CA MET A 105 -7.00 -4.37 9.54
C MET A 105 -7.83 -3.25 10.16
N CYS A 106 -9.14 -3.45 10.22
CA CYS A 106 -10.06 -2.45 10.78
C CYS A 106 -10.13 -2.51 12.31
N LEU A 107 -9.55 -3.53 12.95
CA LEU A 107 -9.61 -3.77 14.39
C LEU A 107 -8.24 -3.67 15.08
N ASN A 108 -8.24 -3.22 16.34
CA ASN A 108 -7.09 -3.30 17.24
C ASN A 108 -6.96 -4.72 17.84
N LEU A 109 -6.52 -5.68 17.02
CA LEU A 109 -6.51 -7.11 17.41
C LEU A 109 -5.57 -7.44 18.58
N LEU A 110 -4.49 -6.67 18.77
CA LEU A 110 -3.57 -6.83 19.89
C LEU A 110 -4.02 -6.06 21.15
N ASN A 111 -5.18 -5.37 21.10
CA ASN A 111 -5.66 -4.54 22.20
C ASN A 111 -4.61 -3.53 22.70
N ALA A 112 -3.86 -2.95 21.76
CA ALA A 112 -2.77 -2.03 22.07
C ALA A 112 -3.28 -0.68 22.57
N LYS A 113 -2.55 -0.05 23.50
CA LYS A 113 -2.88 1.29 24.02
C LYS A 113 -2.50 2.43 23.09
N GLN A 114 -1.48 2.20 22.25
CA GLN A 114 -0.85 3.20 21.39
C GLN A 114 -0.89 2.67 19.95
N VAL A 115 -1.96 3.05 19.25
CA VAL A 115 -2.31 2.51 17.93
C VAL A 115 -1.96 3.52 16.85
N VAL A 116 -1.24 3.06 15.83
CA VAL A 116 -0.98 3.80 14.59
C VAL A 116 -1.73 3.09 13.47
N HIS A 117 -2.72 3.75 12.87
CA HIS A 117 -3.38 3.24 11.66
C HIS A 117 -2.63 3.77 10.44
N TYR A 118 -2.09 2.86 9.62
CA TYR A 118 -1.40 3.19 8.39
C TYR A 118 -2.29 2.95 7.17
N PHE A 119 -2.79 4.03 6.58
CA PHE A 119 -3.61 4.01 5.38
C PHE A 119 -2.77 3.86 4.12
N LEU A 120 -2.72 2.65 3.56
CA LEU A 120 -2.11 2.33 2.25
C LEU A 120 -3.15 2.36 1.10
N ASN A 121 -4.41 2.64 1.42
CA ASN A 121 -5.51 2.85 0.49
C ASN A 121 -6.55 3.80 1.12
N LYS A 122 -7.48 4.31 0.32
CA LYS A 122 -8.56 5.18 0.80
C LYS A 122 -9.51 4.41 1.72
N ASP A 123 -9.83 5.03 2.85
CA ASP A 123 -10.69 4.45 3.87
C ASP A 123 -12.05 4.05 3.29
N GLY A 124 -12.54 2.86 3.66
CA GLY A 124 -13.80 2.31 3.15
C GLY A 124 -13.74 1.77 1.71
N ASN A 125 -12.63 1.87 0.97
CA ASN A 125 -12.55 1.27 -0.36
C ASN A 125 -12.29 -0.25 -0.33
N LEU A 126 -11.77 -0.76 0.79
CA LEU A 126 -11.49 -2.18 0.96
C LEU A 126 -12.61 -2.85 1.77
N ARG A 127 -12.59 -4.19 1.78
CA ARG A 127 -13.48 -5.03 2.62
C ARG A 127 -14.97 -4.68 2.50
N SER A 128 -15.45 -4.54 1.27
CA SER A 128 -16.87 -4.29 0.98
C SER A 128 -17.42 -3.03 1.65
N GLY A 129 -16.61 -1.97 1.77
CA GLY A 129 -17.05 -0.69 2.35
C GLY A 129 -16.68 -0.48 3.82
N LYS A 130 -16.07 -1.47 4.48
CA LYS A 130 -15.73 -1.35 5.91
C LYS A 130 -14.64 -0.30 6.12
N ARG A 131 -14.88 0.58 7.09
CA ARG A 131 -13.94 1.62 7.52
C ARG A 131 -13.08 1.14 8.68
N VAL A 132 -11.86 1.66 8.77
CA VAL A 132 -10.98 1.42 9.90
C VAL A 132 -11.60 2.02 11.17
N ASN A 133 -11.61 1.27 12.26
CA ASN A 133 -12.09 1.77 13.56
C ASN A 133 -11.00 2.61 14.24
N VAL A 134 -10.87 3.87 13.80
CA VAL A 134 -9.89 4.82 14.35
C VAL A 134 -10.41 5.37 15.68
N GLY A 135 -9.73 5.06 16.77
CA GLY A 135 -10.00 5.60 18.10
C GLY A 135 -9.60 7.07 18.23
N PRO A 136 -10.19 7.82 19.19
CA PRO A 136 -9.95 9.25 19.35
C PRO A 136 -8.51 9.62 19.76
N ARG A 137 -7.71 8.64 20.19
CA ARG A 137 -6.29 8.83 20.54
C ARG A 137 -5.34 8.15 19.56
N ASP A 138 -5.86 7.52 18.51
CA ASP A 138 -5.03 6.78 17.58
C ASP A 138 -4.27 7.75 16.69
N PHE A 139 -3.05 7.38 16.31
CA PHE A 139 -2.28 8.13 15.34
C PHE A 139 -2.65 7.65 13.93
N ILE A 140 -2.75 8.59 13.00
CA ILE A 140 -3.12 8.31 11.60
C ILE A 140 -1.91 8.61 10.74
N LEU A 141 -1.30 7.55 10.22
CA LEU A 141 -0.28 7.61 9.19
C LEU A 141 -0.96 7.33 7.85
N ALA A 142 -0.72 8.15 6.83
CA ALA A 142 -1.19 7.85 5.47
C ALA A 142 0.01 7.66 4.54
N HIS A 143 -0.10 6.75 3.58
CA HIS A 143 0.92 6.60 2.55
C HIS A 143 0.88 7.78 1.61
N SER A 144 -0.32 8.19 1.18
CA SER A 144 -0.58 9.41 0.43
C SER A 144 -1.57 10.31 1.16
N LYS A 145 -1.43 11.63 0.98
CA LYS A 145 -2.38 12.64 1.46
C LYS A 145 -3.79 12.47 0.90
N THR A 146 -3.97 11.68 -0.17
CA THR A 146 -5.28 11.40 -0.77
C THR A 146 -5.98 10.17 -0.20
N MET A 147 -5.31 9.40 0.65
CA MET A 147 -5.87 8.18 1.25
C MET A 147 -6.66 8.44 2.53
N HIS A 148 -6.36 9.53 3.23
CA HIS A 148 -7.08 9.94 4.43
C HIS A 148 -7.18 11.47 4.46
N PRO A 149 -8.34 12.07 4.76
CA PRO A 149 -8.52 13.52 4.68
C PRO A 149 -7.72 14.29 5.74
N ASN A 150 -7.49 13.69 6.91
CA ASN A 150 -6.82 14.34 8.05
C ASN A 150 -5.73 13.41 8.64
N PRO A 151 -4.64 13.12 7.92
CA PRO A 151 -3.56 12.32 8.47
C PRO A 151 -2.72 13.17 9.45
N HIS A 152 -2.20 12.54 10.50
CA HIS A 152 -1.23 13.19 11.40
C HIS A 152 0.15 13.29 10.73
N GLN A 153 0.48 12.31 9.88
CA GLN A 153 1.67 12.33 9.04
C GLN A 153 1.42 11.58 7.73
N VAL A 154 2.13 12.01 6.67
CA VAL A 154 2.24 11.26 5.41
C VAL A 154 3.63 10.64 5.31
N ALA A 155 3.69 9.34 5.03
CA ALA A 155 4.92 8.61 4.72
C ALA A 155 4.76 7.91 3.38
N PHE A 156 5.13 8.61 2.31
CA PHE A 156 4.99 8.13 0.95
C PHE A 156 6.18 7.29 0.51
N PHE A 157 5.94 5.99 0.31
CA PHE A 157 6.92 5.04 -0.20
C PHE A 157 6.88 4.99 -1.74
N SER A 158 7.94 5.48 -2.39
CA SER A 158 8.04 5.63 -3.85
C SER A 158 9.10 4.74 -4.52
N ARG A 159 9.80 3.87 -3.78
CA ARG A 159 10.93 3.10 -4.32
C ARG A 159 10.52 2.31 -5.57
N GLN A 160 11.29 2.51 -6.63
CA GLN A 160 11.10 1.80 -7.88
C GLN A 160 11.90 0.51 -7.94
N ASN A 161 11.35 -0.49 -8.64
CA ASN A 161 12.14 -1.67 -8.97
C ASN A 161 13.04 -1.34 -10.17
N PRO A 162 14.37 -1.51 -10.06
CA PRO A 162 15.33 -1.12 -11.09
C PRO A 162 15.21 -1.89 -12.40
N LEU A 163 14.37 -2.94 -12.47
CA LEU A 163 14.02 -3.62 -13.72
C LEU A 163 13.18 -2.73 -14.66
N PHE A 164 12.39 -1.82 -14.10
CA PHE A 164 11.54 -0.92 -14.88
C PHE A 164 12.32 0.35 -15.20
N HIS A 165 12.76 0.45 -16.45
CA HIS A 165 13.54 1.56 -16.96
C HIS A 165 13.36 1.64 -18.48
N ASP A 166 13.72 2.75 -19.10
CA ASP A 166 13.65 2.97 -20.55
C ASP A 166 15.02 2.85 -21.26
N ARG A 167 16.09 2.52 -20.53
CA ARG A 167 17.43 2.35 -21.12
C ARG A 167 17.41 1.39 -22.32
N ASN A 168 18.03 1.83 -23.42
CA ASN A 168 18.13 1.11 -24.69
C ASN A 168 16.77 0.73 -25.30
N THR A 169 15.74 1.57 -25.12
CA THR A 169 14.43 1.41 -25.75
C THR A 169 14.21 2.46 -26.83
N HIS A 170 13.37 2.16 -27.81
CA HIS A 170 12.89 3.15 -28.78
C HIS A 170 11.98 4.17 -28.09
N PRO A 171 11.88 5.41 -28.60
CA PRO A 171 10.82 6.34 -28.19
C PRO A 171 9.43 5.71 -28.32
N ALA A 172 8.49 6.10 -27.45
CA ALA A 172 7.15 5.51 -27.44
C ALA A 172 6.46 5.53 -28.81
N LYS A 173 6.61 6.63 -29.57
CA LYS A 173 6.03 6.78 -30.93
C LYS A 173 6.48 5.72 -31.94
N ASP A 174 7.66 5.14 -31.76
CA ASP A 174 8.24 4.13 -32.66
C ASP A 174 7.96 2.68 -32.21
N ARG A 175 7.39 2.51 -31.01
CA ARG A 175 7.04 1.20 -30.46
C ARG A 175 5.71 0.71 -31.07
N LYS A 176 5.58 -0.61 -31.23
CA LYS A 176 4.44 -1.25 -31.92
C LYS A 176 3.53 -2.07 -31.02
N LEU A 177 3.96 -2.37 -29.79
CA LEU A 177 3.17 -3.13 -28.84
C LEU A 177 2.29 -2.16 -28.06
N ASP A 178 1.00 -2.42 -28.02
CA ASP A 178 0.08 -1.79 -27.07
C ASP A 178 -0.45 -2.87 -26.12
N ILE A 179 -0.63 -2.52 -24.86
CA ILE A 179 -0.97 -3.48 -23.80
C ILE A 179 -2.25 -3.03 -23.09
N THR A 180 -3.14 -3.98 -22.77
CA THR A 180 -4.26 -3.75 -21.85
C THR A 180 -4.05 -4.50 -20.54
N TYR A 181 -4.25 -3.82 -19.41
CA TYR A 181 -4.35 -4.39 -18.08
C TYR A 181 -5.66 -3.93 -17.43
N LEU A 182 -6.64 -4.83 -17.26
CA LEU A 182 -7.93 -4.45 -16.68
C LEU A 182 -7.83 -4.21 -15.16
N GLY A 183 -7.04 -5.01 -14.46
CA GLY A 183 -6.82 -4.87 -13.02
C GLY A 183 -8.13 -4.78 -12.23
N LYS A 184 -8.26 -3.75 -11.38
CA LYS A 184 -9.47 -3.51 -10.58
C LYS A 184 -10.64 -2.95 -11.38
N GLY A 185 -10.42 -2.54 -12.62
CA GLY A 185 -11.44 -1.96 -13.50
C GLY A 185 -12.62 -2.89 -13.76
N GLU A 186 -12.40 -4.20 -13.66
CA GLU A 186 -13.46 -5.21 -13.76
C GLU A 186 -14.52 -5.04 -12.66
N ASN A 187 -14.12 -4.60 -11.45
CA ASN A 187 -15.04 -4.29 -10.36
C ASN A 187 -15.91 -3.05 -10.65
N TYR A 188 -15.53 -2.27 -11.66
CA TYR A 188 -16.21 -1.04 -12.07
C TYR A 188 -16.80 -1.15 -13.49
N GLY A 189 -17.00 -2.38 -13.98
CA GLY A 189 -17.74 -2.64 -15.22
C GLY A 189 -16.89 -2.62 -16.50
N LEU A 190 -15.55 -2.56 -16.42
CA LEU A 190 -14.72 -2.86 -17.59
C LEU A 190 -14.76 -4.36 -17.89
N THR A 191 -15.31 -4.75 -19.04
CA THR A 191 -15.57 -6.15 -19.39
C THR A 191 -14.65 -6.72 -20.47
N GLY A 192 -13.78 -5.89 -21.06
CA GLY A 192 -12.98 -6.32 -22.21
C GLY A 192 -11.73 -5.48 -22.41
N SER A 193 -10.76 -6.09 -23.09
CA SER A 193 -9.51 -5.42 -23.46
C SER A 193 -9.69 -4.53 -24.69
N MET A 194 -8.80 -3.55 -24.85
CA MET A 194 -8.79 -2.72 -26.05
C MET A 194 -8.45 -3.56 -27.29
N PRO A 195 -9.08 -3.31 -28.45
CA PRO A 195 -8.76 -4.02 -29.68
C PRO A 195 -7.28 -3.89 -30.06
N ASN A 196 -6.71 -4.95 -30.66
CA ASN A 196 -5.32 -5.00 -31.12
C ASN A 196 -4.26 -4.74 -30.03
N THR A 197 -4.58 -5.05 -28.77
CA THR A 197 -3.64 -4.96 -27.65
C THR A 197 -3.31 -6.34 -27.09
N LEU A 198 -2.13 -6.47 -26.48
CA LEU A 198 -1.77 -7.63 -25.67
C LEU A 198 -2.39 -7.47 -24.27
N THR A 199 -3.23 -8.42 -23.85
CA THR A 199 -3.79 -8.39 -22.50
C THR A 199 -2.83 -8.99 -21.49
N ILE A 200 -2.45 -8.22 -20.46
CA ILE A 200 -1.75 -8.71 -19.28
C ILE A 200 -2.71 -8.82 -18.08
N THR A 201 -2.36 -9.63 -17.09
CA THR A 201 -3.16 -9.87 -15.87
C THR A 201 -2.33 -9.70 -14.61
N ARG A 202 -2.96 -9.85 -13.44
CA ARG A 202 -2.23 -9.82 -12.16
C ARG A 202 -1.22 -10.97 -12.01
N THR A 203 -1.40 -12.06 -12.76
CA THR A 203 -0.59 -13.27 -12.67
C THR A 203 0.22 -13.54 -13.94
N TRP A 204 0.02 -12.75 -14.99
CA TRP A 204 0.75 -12.86 -16.25
C TRP A 204 1.15 -11.47 -16.78
N PRO A 205 2.42 -11.26 -17.17
CA PRO A 205 3.52 -12.23 -17.18
C PRO A 205 3.93 -12.68 -15.78
N ARG A 206 4.63 -13.82 -15.70
CA ARG A 206 4.86 -14.52 -14.42
C ARG A 206 5.93 -13.83 -13.59
N THR A 207 6.89 -13.18 -14.25
CA THR A 207 8.05 -12.54 -13.61
C THR A 207 8.03 -11.02 -13.82
N LYS A 208 8.69 -10.28 -12.92
CA LYS A 208 8.82 -8.82 -13.07
C LYS A 208 9.73 -8.46 -14.24
N GLU A 209 10.69 -9.34 -14.56
CA GLU A 209 11.60 -9.22 -15.70
C GLU A 209 10.84 -9.27 -17.03
N GLU A 210 9.95 -10.26 -17.19
CA GLU A 210 9.06 -10.35 -18.36
C GLU A 210 8.12 -9.15 -18.44
N LEU A 211 7.53 -8.71 -17.32
CA LEU A 211 6.70 -7.50 -17.29
C LEU A 211 7.46 -6.26 -17.75
N ALA A 212 8.67 -6.05 -17.21
CA ALA A 212 9.52 -4.94 -17.60
C ALA A 212 9.94 -5.01 -19.07
N MET A 213 10.16 -6.22 -19.63
CA MET A 213 10.41 -6.38 -21.07
C MET A 213 9.21 -5.97 -21.92
N LEU A 214 8.00 -6.38 -21.55
CA LEU A 214 6.77 -5.98 -22.25
C LEU A 214 6.57 -4.46 -22.19
N LEU A 215 6.64 -3.87 -20.99
CA LEU A 215 6.44 -2.44 -20.80
C LEU A 215 7.49 -1.58 -21.52
N ARG A 216 8.74 -2.02 -21.61
CA ARG A 216 9.80 -1.34 -22.40
C ARG A 216 9.55 -1.31 -23.90
N ASN A 217 8.79 -2.28 -24.42
CA ASN A 217 8.41 -2.34 -25.82
C ASN A 217 7.00 -1.78 -26.06
N CYS A 218 6.30 -1.40 -24.99
CA CYS A 218 4.93 -0.89 -25.04
C CYS A 218 4.91 0.60 -25.43
N ARG A 219 4.03 0.96 -26.36
CA ARG A 219 3.70 2.34 -26.73
C ARG A 219 2.59 2.86 -25.82
N LEU A 220 1.36 2.33 -25.94
CA LEU A 220 0.21 2.70 -25.12
C LEU A 220 -0.10 1.58 -24.11
N PHE A 221 -0.15 1.93 -22.83
CA PHE A 221 -0.51 1.04 -21.74
C PHE A 221 -1.91 1.38 -21.21
N PHE A 222 -2.92 0.67 -21.71
CA PHE A 222 -4.31 0.83 -21.31
C PHE A 222 -4.56 0.17 -19.96
N SER A 223 -4.91 0.95 -18.96
CA SER A 223 -5.04 0.50 -17.57
C SER A 223 -6.45 0.75 -17.05
N GLY A 224 -7.11 -0.30 -16.56
CA GLY A 224 -8.35 -0.21 -15.79
C GLY A 224 -8.13 -0.01 -14.29
N ASP A 225 -6.87 0.13 -13.84
CA ASP A 225 -6.50 0.28 -12.42
C ASP A 225 -5.67 1.56 -12.25
N ALA A 226 -6.35 2.71 -12.21
CA ALA A 226 -5.71 4.03 -12.23
C ALA A 226 -4.73 4.29 -11.07
N CYS A 227 -5.06 3.83 -9.85
CA CYS A 227 -4.20 4.00 -8.69
C CYS A 227 -3.45 2.70 -8.37
N SER A 228 -2.46 2.38 -9.22
CA SER A 228 -1.69 1.14 -9.15
C SER A 228 -0.25 1.36 -9.57
N ASN A 229 0.69 0.65 -8.94
CA ASN A 229 2.11 0.80 -9.21
C ASN A 229 2.49 0.42 -10.65
N ILE A 230 1.70 -0.42 -11.31
CA ILE A 230 1.97 -0.81 -12.70
C ILE A 230 1.93 0.39 -13.67
N ASN A 231 1.16 1.44 -13.36
CA ASN A 231 1.17 2.67 -14.16
C ASN A 231 2.48 3.44 -13.99
N VAL A 232 3.05 3.43 -12.78
CA VAL A 232 4.35 4.03 -12.46
C VAL A 232 5.49 3.21 -13.10
N GLU A 233 5.38 1.89 -13.08
CA GLU A 233 6.29 0.97 -13.77
C GLU A 233 6.24 1.18 -15.30
N ALA A 234 5.05 1.40 -15.87
CA ALA A 234 4.88 1.73 -17.29
C ALA A 234 5.56 3.05 -17.65
N LEU A 235 5.37 4.10 -16.84
CA LEU A 235 6.06 5.39 -17.01
C LEU A 235 7.58 5.26 -16.92
N SER A 236 8.08 4.45 -15.98
CA SER A 236 9.50 4.18 -15.83
C SER A 236 10.09 3.48 -17.06
N CYS A 237 9.29 2.65 -17.74
CA CYS A 237 9.64 2.01 -19.02
C CYS A 237 9.40 2.89 -20.27
N GLY A 238 8.89 4.10 -20.11
CA GLY A 238 8.58 5.02 -21.22
C GLY A 238 7.30 4.70 -21.98
N ALA A 239 6.45 3.81 -21.47
CA ALA A 239 5.12 3.58 -22.05
C ALA A 239 4.16 4.69 -21.59
N VAL A 240 3.16 5.01 -22.42
CA VAL A 240 2.14 6.02 -22.15
C VAL A 240 0.95 5.39 -21.45
N PRO A 241 0.67 5.68 -20.16
CA PRO A 241 -0.53 5.18 -19.51
C PRO A 241 -1.79 5.83 -20.11
N VAL A 242 -2.79 5.01 -20.37
CA VAL A 242 -4.14 5.43 -20.83
C VAL A 242 -5.14 4.86 -19.84
N PHE A 243 -5.80 5.71 -19.06
CA PHE A 243 -6.73 5.23 -18.05
C PHE A 243 -8.10 4.97 -18.66
N LEU A 244 -8.50 3.69 -18.64
CA LEU A 244 -9.81 3.25 -19.09
C LEU A 244 -10.89 3.58 -18.05
N HIS A 245 -10.50 3.61 -16.78
CA HIS A 245 -11.39 3.91 -15.66
C HIS A 245 -10.59 4.42 -14.45
N ASN A 246 -11.07 5.49 -13.81
CA ASN A 246 -10.41 6.10 -12.64
C ASN A 246 -10.93 5.57 -11.30
N GLY A 247 -12.15 5.03 -11.27
CA GLY A 247 -12.79 4.62 -10.03
C GLY A 247 -11.95 3.62 -9.22
N PRO A 248 -11.96 3.74 -7.88
CA PRO A 248 -12.81 4.61 -7.07
C PRO A 248 -12.28 6.05 -6.90
N TRP A 249 -11.29 6.46 -7.70
CA TRP A 249 -10.60 7.74 -7.58
C TRP A 249 -11.12 8.75 -8.62
N THR A 250 -10.96 10.02 -8.30
CA THR A 250 -11.10 11.14 -9.23
C THR A 250 -9.73 11.52 -9.81
N ASP A 251 -9.70 12.22 -10.95
CA ASP A 251 -8.44 12.76 -11.50
C ASP A 251 -7.73 13.67 -10.49
N ALA A 252 -8.49 14.52 -9.78
CA ALA A 252 -7.94 15.40 -8.75
C ALA A 252 -7.28 14.63 -7.59
N GLU A 253 -7.80 13.45 -7.23
CA GLU A 253 -7.17 12.60 -6.20
C GLU A 253 -5.93 11.86 -6.74
N ILE A 254 -5.92 11.48 -8.01
CA ILE A 254 -4.74 10.84 -8.65
C ILE A 254 -3.61 11.86 -8.77
N ASP A 255 -3.90 13.04 -9.31
CA ASP A 255 -2.94 14.13 -9.51
C ASP A 255 -2.61 14.88 -8.21
N GLY A 256 -3.45 14.68 -7.20
CA GLY A 256 -3.27 15.18 -5.85
C GLY A 256 -2.39 14.29 -4.98
N THR A 257 -1.75 13.23 -5.51
CA THR A 257 -0.77 12.44 -4.73
C THR A 257 0.57 13.18 -4.57
N GLU A 258 1.51 12.58 -3.86
CA GLU A 258 2.88 13.07 -3.68
C GLU A 258 3.65 13.10 -4.99
N PHE A 259 3.27 12.28 -5.97
CA PHE A 259 3.81 12.34 -7.31
C PHE A 259 3.43 13.62 -8.08
N GLY A 260 2.41 14.36 -7.62
CA GLY A 260 1.77 15.42 -8.39
C GLY A 260 1.02 14.87 -9.61
N THR A 261 0.91 15.67 -10.67
CA THR A 261 0.25 15.26 -11.91
C THR A 261 0.94 14.03 -12.50
N LEU A 262 0.17 12.95 -12.66
CA LEU A 262 0.63 11.70 -13.25
C LEU A 262 0.53 11.80 -14.78
N PRO A 263 1.63 11.72 -15.54
CA PRO A 263 1.59 11.79 -17.00
C PRO A 263 0.77 10.63 -17.55
N ARG A 264 -0.35 10.95 -18.21
CA ARG A 264 -1.28 9.97 -18.78
C ARG A 264 -2.16 10.61 -19.83
N VAL A 265 -2.81 9.78 -20.62
CA VAL A 265 -3.91 10.21 -21.49
C VAL A 265 -5.18 10.28 -20.66
N HIS A 266 -5.78 11.48 -20.60
CA HIS A 266 -7.07 11.68 -19.96
C HIS A 266 -8.21 11.31 -20.91
N SER A 267 -9.37 10.99 -20.35
CA SER A 267 -10.57 10.73 -21.15
C SER A 267 -10.91 11.96 -22.01
N GLY A 268 -11.08 11.74 -23.32
CA GLY A 268 -11.38 12.81 -24.27
C GLY A 268 -10.15 13.55 -24.83
N THR A 269 -8.93 13.19 -24.43
CA THR A 269 -7.71 13.75 -25.03
C THR A 269 -7.52 13.24 -26.46
N THR A 270 -7.34 14.16 -27.40
CA THR A 270 -6.89 13.85 -28.77
C THR A 270 -5.36 13.94 -28.82
N MET A 271 -4.69 12.87 -29.28
CA MET A 271 -3.24 12.87 -29.49
C MET A 271 -2.90 13.66 -30.76
N GLY A 272 -2.46 14.90 -30.60
CA GLY A 272 -1.94 15.72 -31.70
C GLY A 272 -0.54 15.29 -32.15
N ASP A 273 -0.02 15.93 -33.20
CA ASP A 273 1.26 15.57 -33.82
C ASP A 273 2.46 15.61 -32.84
N ASN A 274 2.42 16.49 -31.84
CA ASN A 274 3.48 16.67 -30.84
C ASN A 274 3.24 15.89 -29.54
N PHE A 275 2.18 15.09 -29.45
CA PHE A 275 1.75 14.45 -28.19
C PHE A 275 2.87 13.68 -27.49
N PHE A 276 3.62 12.87 -28.23
CA PHE A 276 4.67 12.03 -27.65
C PHE A 276 5.86 12.83 -27.12
N ASP A 277 6.17 13.96 -27.75
CA ASP A 277 7.28 14.80 -27.33
C ASP A 277 6.90 15.61 -26.07
N GLU A 278 5.64 16.06 -25.99
CA GLU A 278 5.06 16.71 -24.78
C GLU A 278 4.99 15.72 -23.61
N PHE A 279 4.45 14.52 -23.84
CA PHE A 279 4.39 13.46 -22.84
C PHE A 279 5.78 13.10 -22.29
N GLU A 280 6.80 13.03 -23.15
CA GLU A 280 8.16 12.69 -22.74
C GLU A 280 8.76 13.76 -21.80
N LEU A 281 8.43 15.03 -22.00
CA LEU A 281 8.82 16.12 -21.11
C LEU A 281 8.17 15.96 -19.74
N GLU A 282 6.86 15.72 -19.70
CA GLU A 282 6.11 15.49 -18.46
C GLU A 282 6.60 14.25 -17.71
N ARG A 283 6.86 13.17 -18.44
CA ARG A 283 7.39 11.91 -17.90
C ARG A 283 8.74 12.11 -17.24
N LYS A 284 9.67 12.83 -17.88
CA LYS A 284 10.99 13.12 -17.28
C LYS A 284 10.86 13.92 -15.99
N ALA A 285 9.98 14.93 -15.96
CA ALA A 285 9.71 15.70 -14.75
C ALA A 285 9.10 14.81 -13.65
N PHE A 286 8.21 13.89 -14.01
CA PHE A 286 7.65 12.90 -13.08
C PHE A 286 8.73 11.96 -12.52
N LEU A 287 9.62 11.42 -13.36
CA LEU A 287 10.71 10.54 -12.91
C LEU A 287 11.66 11.25 -11.94
N GLN A 288 11.95 12.54 -12.18
CA GLN A 288 12.73 13.34 -11.23
C GLN A 288 12.03 13.45 -9.88
N ARG A 289 10.73 13.79 -9.86
CA ARG A 289 9.95 13.85 -8.61
C ARG A 289 9.96 12.52 -7.86
N MET A 290 9.88 11.39 -8.56
CA MET A 290 9.97 10.08 -7.91
C MET A 290 11.31 9.85 -7.21
N GLN A 291 12.42 10.26 -7.83
CA GLN A 291 13.75 10.17 -7.22
C GLN A 291 13.84 11.04 -5.97
N ASP A 292 13.31 12.26 -6.04
CA ASP A 292 13.27 13.18 -4.89
C ASP A 292 12.45 12.57 -3.73
N LEU A 293 11.30 11.96 -4.05
CA LEU A 293 10.47 11.24 -3.05
C LEU A 293 11.19 10.04 -2.45
N GLU A 294 11.96 9.29 -3.25
CA GLU A 294 12.72 8.14 -2.75
C GLU A 294 13.82 8.59 -1.77
N LEU A 295 14.50 9.70 -2.08
CA LEU A 295 15.48 10.32 -1.19
C LEU A 295 14.83 10.90 0.09
N ALA A 296 13.58 11.35 0.00
CA ALA A 296 12.83 11.88 1.14
C ALA A 296 12.26 10.80 2.08
N TRP A 297 12.36 9.50 1.74
CA TRP A 297 11.78 8.41 2.53
C TRP A 297 12.27 8.41 3.99
N GLU A 298 13.59 8.38 4.21
CA GLU A 298 14.14 8.30 5.56
C GLU A 298 13.85 9.57 6.40
N PRO A 299 14.02 10.80 5.87
CA PRO A 299 13.56 12.01 6.57
C PRO A 299 12.08 12.00 6.94
N ASN A 300 11.20 11.54 6.04
CA ASN A 300 9.76 11.47 6.30
C ASN A 300 9.42 10.45 7.39
N VAL A 301 10.14 9.31 7.43
CA VAL A 301 10.00 8.32 8.51
C VAL A 301 10.52 8.88 9.83
N ALA A 302 11.60 9.66 9.83
CA ALA A 302 12.09 10.33 11.04
C ALA A 302 11.08 11.33 11.60
N GLU A 303 10.45 12.13 10.72
CA GLU A 303 9.37 13.04 11.12
C GLU A 303 8.16 12.27 11.67
N PHE A 304 7.78 11.16 11.03
CA PHE A 304 6.75 10.26 11.54
C PHE A 304 7.04 9.78 12.96
N VAL A 305 8.24 9.24 13.23
CA VAL A 305 8.63 8.75 14.56
C VAL A 305 8.55 9.88 15.59
N ALA A 306 9.07 11.07 15.27
CA ALA A 306 9.01 12.22 16.16
C ALA A 306 7.56 12.66 16.47
N LYS A 307 6.68 12.67 15.46
CA LYS A 307 5.26 13.01 15.63
C LYS A 307 4.51 11.96 16.45
N VAL A 308 4.81 10.68 16.27
CA VAL A 308 4.24 9.59 17.08
C VAL A 308 4.69 9.69 18.54
N ASP A 309 5.99 9.92 18.77
CA ASP A 309 6.54 10.12 20.11
C ASP A 309 5.85 11.31 20.81
N ALA A 310 5.66 12.43 20.10
CA ALA A 310 4.94 13.59 20.63
C ALA A 310 3.46 13.26 20.91
N HIS A 311 2.76 12.62 19.97
CA HIS A 311 1.34 12.29 20.08
C HIS A 311 1.04 11.43 21.32
N PHE A 312 1.84 10.40 21.57
CA PHE A 312 1.64 9.51 22.72
C PHE A 312 2.35 9.99 24.00
N GLY A 313 3.43 10.76 23.90
CA GLY A 313 4.18 11.28 25.04
C GLY A 313 3.38 12.27 25.91
N HIS A 314 2.50 13.07 25.31
CA HIS A 314 1.63 13.98 26.06
C HIS A 314 0.52 13.24 26.83
N ALA A 315 0.11 12.05 26.37
CA ALA A 315 -0.94 11.26 27.01
C ALA A 315 -0.49 10.59 28.32
N ALA A 316 0.83 10.41 28.53
CA ALA A 316 1.37 9.80 29.75
C ALA A 316 1.27 10.71 31.00
N HIS A 317 1.01 12.01 30.81
CA HIS A 317 0.92 12.99 31.89
C HIS A 317 -0.50 13.53 32.14
N GLY A 318 -1.48 13.11 31.33
CA GLY A 318 -2.89 13.44 31.53
C GLY A 318 -3.56 12.46 32.49
N THR A 319 -3.90 12.94 33.69
CA THR A 319 -4.76 12.25 34.66
C THR A 319 -6.03 11.71 33.99
N GLY A 320 -6.33 10.44 34.23
CA GLY A 320 -7.33 9.66 33.50
C GLY A 320 -8.67 10.35 33.25
N GLN A 321 -9.05 10.36 31.97
CA GLN A 321 -10.46 10.35 31.58
C GLN A 321 -10.88 8.89 31.37
N PRO A 322 -12.03 8.46 31.91
CA PRO A 322 -12.51 7.10 31.76
C PRO A 322 -12.80 6.81 30.28
N ALA A 323 -12.52 5.57 29.88
CA ALA A 323 -12.88 5.03 28.59
C ALA A 323 -14.38 5.29 28.31
N ALA A 324 -14.69 5.83 27.13
CA ALA A 324 -16.05 5.95 26.64
C ALA A 324 -16.72 4.56 26.62
N PRO A 325 -18.03 4.47 26.91
CA PRO A 325 -18.72 3.19 26.98
C PRO A 325 -18.67 2.47 25.64
N ALA A 326 -18.50 1.14 25.71
CA ALA A 326 -18.67 0.25 24.58
C ALA A 326 -20.02 0.54 23.90
N PHE A 327 -19.98 0.87 22.61
CA PHE A 327 -21.20 1.03 21.82
C PHE A 327 -22.00 -0.27 21.89
N ALA A 328 -23.19 -0.18 22.48
CA ALA A 328 -24.20 -1.22 22.39
C ALA A 328 -24.53 -1.47 20.91
N ALA A 329 -24.63 -2.74 20.54
CA ALA A 329 -25.09 -3.15 19.21
C ALA A 329 -26.40 -2.45 18.87
N ALA A 330 -26.47 -1.85 17.68
CA ALA A 330 -27.69 -1.27 17.15
C ALA A 330 -28.79 -2.35 17.06
N PRO A 331 -30.06 -2.03 17.38
CA PRO A 331 -31.14 -2.99 17.29
C PRO A 331 -31.37 -3.41 15.83
N GLN A 332 -31.56 -4.71 15.62
CA GLN A 332 -31.99 -5.27 14.34
C GLN A 332 -33.35 -4.67 13.97
N VAL A 333 -33.41 -4.00 12.83
CA VAL A 333 -34.67 -3.59 12.22
C VAL A 333 -35.27 -4.83 11.56
N GLU A 334 -36.30 -5.39 12.18
CA GLU A 334 -37.20 -6.36 11.53
C GLU A 334 -37.90 -5.67 10.36
N THR A 335 -37.53 -6.05 9.13
CA THR A 335 -38.37 -5.78 7.96
C THR A 335 -39.61 -6.66 8.03
N GLN A 336 -40.73 -6.06 8.40
CA GLN A 336 -42.06 -6.63 8.18
C GLN A 336 -42.30 -6.73 6.67
N ALA A 337 -42.58 -7.95 6.21
CA ALA A 337 -43.16 -8.19 4.90
C ALA A 337 -44.61 -7.67 4.89
N ALA A 338 -44.95 -6.86 3.90
CA ALA A 338 -46.32 -6.49 3.60
C ALA A 338 -46.53 -6.46 2.08
N GLY A 339 -47.54 -7.20 1.62
CA GLY A 339 -48.27 -6.99 0.37
C GLY A 339 -47.68 -7.62 -0.87
#